data_AF-A0A843D303-F1
#
_entry.id   AF-A0A843D303-F1
#
_cell.length_a   1.000
_cell.length_b   1.000
_cell.length_c   1.000
_cell.angle_alpha   90.00
_cell.angle_beta   90.00
_cell.angle_gamma   90.00
#
_symmetry.space_group_name_H-M   'P 1'
#
loop_
_entity.id
_entity.type
_entity.pdbx_description
1 polymer ?
#
loop_
_entity_poly.entity_id
_entity_poly.type
_entity_poly.pdbx_seq_one_letter_code
_entity_poly.pdbx_strand_id
1 'polypeptide(L)'
;MKALIAEYAVSHNPSLAGEGRAMLDTLRGSFERCGYEVISPEKGDFAEELKRLAPLCDIGLVIAPDSILGKFTKIIEDNTRNIGCGSLNIALCANKRRTGAILESHGIAVPKEVTSGMRLIKQISGVDGENMRLADEEPQKGEFGQEFIVGENLSVSLVGSRITGEVC
;
A
#
# COMPACT_ATOMS: atom_id res chain seq x y z
N MET A 1 -10.24 -3.99 23.91
CA MET A 1 -9.61 -4.61 22.72
C MET A 1 -8.40 -3.79 22.36
N LYS A 2 -7.35 -4.41 21.82
CA LYS A 2 -6.09 -3.78 21.43
C LYS A 2 -5.95 -3.80 19.92
N ALA A 3 -5.68 -2.64 19.33
CA ALA A 3 -5.42 -2.49 17.90
C ALA A 3 -3.99 -2.05 17.67
N LEU A 4 -3.23 -2.82 16.88
CA LEU A 4 -1.92 -2.40 16.38
C LEU A 4 -2.12 -1.56 15.12
N ILE A 5 -1.86 -0.27 15.18
CA ILE A 5 -1.83 0.61 14.01
C ILE A 5 -0.39 1.07 13.80
N ALA A 6 0.23 0.60 12.72
CA ALA A 6 1.64 0.79 12.46
C ALA A 6 1.85 1.57 11.16
N GLU A 7 2.54 2.71 11.23
CA GLU A 7 2.90 3.52 10.07
C GLU A 7 4.43 3.63 10.00
N TYR A 8 5.00 3.22 8.86
CA TYR A 8 6.44 3.10 8.67
C TYR A 8 7.14 4.46 8.56
N ALA A 9 6.59 5.39 7.77
CA ALA A 9 7.25 6.63 7.39
C ALA A 9 7.51 7.56 8.60
N VAL A 10 6.62 7.57 9.58
CA VAL A 10 6.72 8.34 10.83
C VAL A 10 8.09 8.21 11.50
N SER A 11 8.67 7.01 11.51
CA SER A 11 9.96 6.74 12.17
C SER A 11 11.11 6.50 11.18
N HIS A 12 10.82 6.20 9.90
CA HIS A 12 11.82 5.67 8.97
C HIS A 12 11.94 6.42 7.64
N ASN A 13 11.03 7.37 7.36
CA ASN A 13 11.10 8.17 6.14
C ASN A 13 10.75 9.64 6.41
N PRO A 14 11.76 10.50 6.67
CA PRO A 14 11.54 11.90 7.00
C PRO A 14 10.75 12.70 5.96
N SER A 15 10.88 12.39 4.66
CA SER A 15 10.16 13.13 3.61
C SER A 15 8.66 12.84 3.61
N LEU A 16 8.26 11.64 4.04
CA LEU A 16 6.86 11.20 4.10
C LEU A 16 6.29 11.20 5.53
N ALA A 17 7.09 11.54 6.54
CA ALA A 17 6.70 11.45 7.94
C ALA A 17 5.48 12.32 8.30
N GLY A 18 5.29 13.46 7.62
CA GLY A 18 4.13 14.33 7.83
C GLY A 18 2.82 13.68 7.39
N GLU A 19 2.80 13.09 6.18
CA GLU A 19 1.65 12.35 5.67
C GLU A 19 1.39 11.08 6.49
N GLY A 20 2.45 10.34 6.81
CA GLY A 20 2.39 9.17 7.68
C GLY A 20 1.79 9.49 9.05
N ARG A 21 2.21 10.61 9.67
CA ARG A 21 1.68 11.07 10.95
C ARG A 21 0.18 11.38 10.85
N ALA A 22 -0.25 12.08 9.81
CA ALA A 22 -1.65 12.42 9.60
C ALA A 22 -2.53 11.16 9.47
N MET A 23 -2.09 10.16 8.71
CA MET A 23 -2.79 8.87 8.60
C MET A 23 -2.86 8.14 9.95
N LEU A 24 -1.73 8.05 10.66
CA LEU A 24 -1.64 7.37 11.95
C LEU A 24 -2.56 8.01 13.00
N ASP A 25 -2.53 9.34 13.13
CA ASP A 25 -3.32 10.06 14.12
C ASP A 25 -4.82 9.97 13.81
N THR A 26 -5.20 10.02 12.53
CA THR A 26 -6.60 9.87 12.09
C THR A 26 -7.15 8.49 12.44
N LEU A 27 -6.38 7.43 12.16
CA LEU A 27 -6.78 6.06 12.43
C LEU A 27 -6.80 5.80 13.93
N ARG A 28 -5.75 6.20 14.66
CA ARG A 28 -5.66 6.11 16.12
C ARG A 28 -6.91 6.70 16.77
N GLY A 29 -7.23 7.95 16.46
CA GLY A 29 -8.40 8.62 17.05
C GLY A 29 -9.72 7.93 16.69
N SER A 30 -9.82 7.29 15.52
CA SER A 30 -11.02 6.54 15.12
C SER A 30 -11.17 5.24 15.88
N PHE A 31 -10.10 4.47 16.07
CA PHE A 31 -10.09 3.23 16.86
C PHE A 31 -10.34 3.50 18.35
N GLU A 32 -9.73 4.56 18.91
CA GLU A 32 -9.94 4.97 20.30
C GLU A 32 -11.40 5.34 20.58
N ARG A 33 -12.07 6.06 19.65
CA ARG A 33 -13.51 6.34 19.75
C ARG A 33 -14.38 5.08 19.68
N CYS A 34 -13.89 4.01 19.06
CA CYS A 34 -14.55 2.70 19.05
C CYS A 34 -14.22 1.83 20.28
N GLY A 35 -13.48 2.35 21.27
CA GLY A 35 -13.14 1.65 22.51
C GLY A 35 -11.93 0.72 22.41
N TYR A 36 -11.09 0.88 21.38
CA TYR A 36 -9.81 0.17 21.28
C TYR A 36 -8.71 0.95 22.01
N GLU A 37 -7.83 0.21 22.68
CA GLU A 37 -6.50 0.69 23.04
C GLU A 37 -5.60 0.59 21.81
N VAL A 38 -5.06 1.71 21.33
CA VAL A 38 -4.24 1.74 20.12
C VAL A 38 -2.75 1.70 20.47
N ILE A 39 -2.09 0.65 19.99
CA ILE A 39 -0.66 0.42 20.13
C ILE A 39 0.00 0.70 18.78
N SER A 40 1.17 1.35 18.79
CA SER A 40 1.95 1.63 17.58
C SER A 40 3.44 1.36 17.83
N PRO A 41 4.20 0.94 16.81
CA PRO A 41 5.65 0.88 16.89
C PRO A 41 6.25 2.24 17.22
N GLU A 42 7.32 2.24 18.00
CA GLU A 42 8.09 3.44 18.31
C GLU A 42 9.30 3.57 17.37
N LYS A 43 10.45 4.00 17.90
CA LYS A 43 11.73 4.03 17.17
C LYS A 43 12.42 2.67 17.30
N GLY A 44 13.05 2.19 16.23
CA GLY A 44 13.78 0.92 16.24
C GLY A 44 13.68 0.21 14.89
N ASP A 45 13.98 -1.09 14.87
CA ASP A 45 13.70 -1.90 13.69
C ASP A 45 12.18 -2.16 13.59
N PHE A 46 11.56 -1.68 12.51
CA PHE A 46 10.12 -1.79 12.32
C PHE A 46 9.63 -3.25 12.30
N ALA A 47 10.39 -4.18 11.72
CA ALA A 47 9.98 -5.58 11.67
C ALA A 47 9.98 -6.23 13.06
N GLU A 48 11.01 -5.96 13.86
CA GLU A 48 11.12 -6.48 15.22
C GLU A 48 10.04 -5.90 16.14
N GLU A 49 9.71 -4.61 16.00
CA GLU A 49 8.61 -4.00 16.72
C GLU A 49 7.26 -4.63 16.36
N LEU A 50 7.00 -4.89 15.07
CA LEU A 50 5.78 -5.58 14.66
C LEU A 50 5.69 -6.99 15.25
N LYS A 51 6.79 -7.77 15.23
CA LYS A 51 6.84 -9.11 15.83
C LYS A 51 6.59 -9.08 17.34
N ARG A 52 7.08 -8.04 18.03
CA ARG A 52 6.90 -7.85 19.47
C ARG A 52 5.47 -7.44 19.83
N LEU A 53 4.87 -6.54 19.05
CA LEU A 53 3.59 -5.90 19.38
C LEU A 53 2.37 -6.64 18.84
N ALA A 54 2.45 -7.23 17.65
CA ALA A 54 1.31 -7.89 17.01
C ALA A 54 0.68 -9.01 17.87
N PRO A 55 1.44 -9.92 18.52
CA PRO A 55 0.87 -10.96 19.37
C PRO A 55 0.09 -10.44 20.60
N LEU A 56 0.27 -9.17 20.96
CA LEU A 56 -0.39 -8.53 22.11
C LEU A 56 -1.71 -7.85 21.71
N CYS A 57 -2.08 -7.88 20.44
CA CYS A 57 -3.20 -7.14 19.87
C CYS A 57 -4.25 -8.08 19.27
N ASP A 58 -5.52 -7.66 19.30
CA ASP A 58 -6.64 -8.40 18.73
C ASP A 58 -6.70 -8.25 17.20
N ILE A 59 -6.29 -7.08 16.70
CA ILE A 59 -6.24 -6.74 15.28
C ILE A 59 -4.99 -5.92 14.95
N GLY A 60 -4.56 -5.96 13.69
CA GLY A 60 -3.42 -5.19 13.19
C GLY A 60 -3.65 -4.60 11.81
N LEU A 61 -3.12 -3.39 11.61
CA LEU A 61 -3.04 -2.67 10.33
C LEU A 61 -1.65 -2.07 10.19
N VAL A 62 -1.01 -2.33 9.03
CA VAL A 62 0.27 -1.72 8.67
C VAL A 62 0.07 -0.81 7.46
N ILE A 63 0.71 0.34 7.53
CA ILE A 63 0.84 1.32 6.45
C ILE A 63 2.33 1.51 6.20
N ALA A 64 2.73 1.30 4.96
CA ALA A 64 4.12 1.40 4.50
C ALA A 64 4.14 1.54 2.97
N PRO A 65 5.26 1.97 2.37
CA PRO A 65 5.42 1.97 0.92
C PRO A 65 5.25 0.57 0.30
N ASP A 66 4.65 0.50 -0.89
CA ASP A 66 4.32 -0.75 -1.60
C ASP A 66 5.48 -1.76 -1.69
N SER A 67 6.70 -1.26 -1.88
CA SER A 67 7.91 -2.09 -2.01
C SER A 67 8.24 -2.92 -0.78
N ILE A 68 7.76 -2.50 0.40
CA ILE A 68 8.05 -3.15 1.70
C ILE A 68 6.79 -3.54 2.47
N LEU A 69 5.62 -3.01 2.10
CA LEU A 69 4.35 -3.25 2.78
C LEU A 69 3.96 -4.73 2.87
N GLY A 70 4.19 -5.50 1.80
CA GLY A 70 3.87 -6.93 1.79
C GLY A 70 4.63 -7.72 2.85
N LYS A 71 5.92 -7.40 3.05
CA LYS A 71 6.78 -8.04 4.08
C LYS A 71 6.24 -7.77 5.49
N PHE A 72 5.88 -6.52 5.79
CA PHE A 72 5.39 -6.16 7.12
C PHE A 72 3.96 -6.65 7.37
N THR A 73 3.12 -6.65 6.34
CA THR A 73 1.78 -7.22 6.42
C THR A 73 1.83 -8.72 6.72
N LYS A 74 2.79 -9.45 6.15
CA LYS A 74 2.98 -10.86 6.47
C LYS A 74 3.28 -11.09 7.96
N ILE A 75 4.05 -10.20 8.59
CA ILE A 75 4.30 -10.25 10.04
C ILE A 75 2.99 -10.08 10.82
N ILE A 76 2.12 -9.15 10.40
CA ILE A 76 0.80 -8.99 11.02
C ILE A 76 -0.02 -10.26 10.88
N GLU A 77 -0.13 -10.81 9.67
CA GLU A 77 -0.91 -12.03 9.38
C GLU A 77 -0.46 -13.24 10.19
N ASP A 78 0.85 -13.35 10.46
CA ASP A 78 1.43 -14.45 11.23
C ASP A 78 1.19 -14.34 12.75
N ASN A 79 0.84 -13.15 13.25
CA ASN A 79 0.86 -12.86 14.68
C ASN A 79 -0.44 -12.26 15.23
N THR A 80 -1.34 -11.75 14.38
CA THR A 80 -2.62 -11.17 14.77
C THR A 80 -3.61 -11.15 13.60
N ARG A 81 -4.85 -10.73 13.84
CA ARG A 81 -5.85 -10.58 12.78
C ARG A 81 -5.57 -9.33 11.94
N ASN A 82 -5.11 -9.53 10.71
CA ASN A 82 -4.96 -8.44 9.74
C ASN A 82 -6.33 -7.87 9.34
N ILE A 83 -6.47 -6.54 9.38
CA ILE A 83 -7.67 -5.81 8.92
C ILE A 83 -7.43 -4.99 7.65
N GLY A 84 -6.22 -5.03 7.08
CA GLY A 84 -5.88 -4.47 5.78
C GLY A 84 -5.98 -5.49 4.64
N CYS A 85 -5.37 -5.17 3.51
CA CYS A 85 -5.21 -6.11 2.40
C CYS A 85 -4.26 -7.26 2.79
N GLY A 86 -4.47 -8.43 2.19
CA GLY A 86 -3.57 -9.58 2.39
C GLY A 86 -2.19 -9.36 1.79
N SER A 87 -1.13 -9.90 2.40
CA SER A 87 0.27 -9.70 1.98
C SER A 87 0.53 -10.14 0.52
N LEU A 88 -0.09 -11.23 0.08
CA LEU A 88 -0.02 -11.70 -1.31
C LEU A 88 -0.69 -10.73 -2.30
N ASN A 89 -1.85 -10.19 -1.93
CA ASN A 89 -2.56 -9.20 -2.75
C ASN A 89 -1.76 -7.90 -2.84
N ILE A 90 -1.14 -7.48 -1.74
CA ILE A 90 -0.25 -6.32 -1.72
C ILE A 90 0.95 -6.55 -2.65
N ALA A 91 1.60 -7.71 -2.57
CA ALA A 91 2.75 -8.03 -3.43
C ALA A 91 2.37 -8.05 -4.92
N LEU A 92 1.16 -8.48 -5.24
CA LEU A 92 0.61 -8.43 -6.59
C LEU A 92 0.35 -6.98 -7.03
N CYS A 93 -0.32 -6.19 -6.18
CA CYS A 93 -0.67 -4.80 -6.44
C CYS A 93 0.55 -3.87 -6.53
N ALA A 94 1.65 -4.21 -5.86
CA ALA A 94 2.91 -3.48 -5.94
C ALA A 94 3.53 -3.51 -7.35
N ASN A 95 3.04 -4.35 -8.26
CA ASN A 95 3.43 -4.37 -9.66
C ASN A 95 2.32 -3.76 -10.55
N LYS A 96 2.55 -2.54 -11.04
CA LYS A 96 1.59 -1.77 -11.83
C LYS A 96 1.15 -2.47 -13.11
N ARG A 97 2.07 -3.18 -13.79
CA ARG A 97 1.76 -3.93 -15.03
C ARG A 97 0.88 -5.14 -14.76
N ARG A 98 1.22 -5.94 -13.73
CA ARG A 98 0.42 -7.11 -13.33
C ARG A 98 -0.97 -6.69 -12.84
N THR A 99 -1.04 -5.63 -12.05
CA THR A 99 -2.31 -5.07 -11.58
C THR A 99 -3.17 -4.63 -12.76
N GLY A 100 -2.59 -3.88 -13.69
CA GLY A 100 -3.28 -3.45 -14.92
C GLY A 100 -3.84 -4.64 -15.72
N ALA A 101 -3.02 -5.66 -15.96
CA ALA A 101 -3.43 -6.86 -16.69
C ALA A 101 -4.58 -7.64 -16.02
N ILE A 102 -4.60 -7.70 -14.68
CA ILE A 102 -5.68 -8.37 -13.93
C ILE A 102 -6.97 -7.55 -13.99
N LEU A 103 -6.88 -6.24 -13.85
CA LEU A 103 -8.05 -5.36 -13.98
C LEU A 103 -8.64 -5.44 -15.39
N GLU A 104 -7.79 -5.38 -16.42
CA GLU A 104 -8.20 -5.48 -17.83
C GLU A 104 -8.88 -6.82 -18.12
N SER A 105 -8.36 -7.94 -17.61
CA SER A 105 -8.96 -9.27 -17.80
C SER A 105 -10.34 -9.41 -17.16
N HIS A 106 -10.69 -8.53 -16.20
CA HIS A 106 -12.02 -8.45 -15.58
C HIS A 106 -12.88 -7.31 -16.17
N GLY A 107 -12.48 -6.73 -17.31
CA GLY A 107 -13.23 -5.69 -18.01
C GLY A 107 -13.16 -4.31 -17.33
N ILE A 108 -12.23 -4.10 -16.40
CA ILE A 108 -11.99 -2.79 -15.80
C ILE A 108 -11.04 -2.01 -16.70
N ALA A 109 -11.45 -0.79 -17.07
CA ALA A 109 -10.65 0.07 -17.92
C ALA A 109 -9.34 0.46 -17.24
N VAL A 110 -8.22 0.21 -17.92
CA VAL A 110 -6.88 0.61 -17.50
C VAL A 110 -6.16 1.30 -18.64
N PRO A 111 -5.25 2.26 -18.37
CA PRO A 111 -4.50 2.88 -19.43
C PRO A 111 -3.58 1.87 -20.12
N LYS A 112 -3.55 1.86 -21.44
CA LYS A 112 -2.79 0.90 -22.25
C LYS A 112 -1.28 1.10 -22.14
N GLU A 113 -0.53 0.00 -22.17
CA GLU A 113 0.92 0.05 -22.35
C GLU A 113 1.22 0.44 -23.81
N VAL A 114 2.09 1.44 -24.01
CA VAL A 114 2.47 1.97 -25.32
C VAL A 114 3.99 1.98 -25.47
N THR A 115 4.48 1.61 -26.65
CA THR A 115 5.92 1.43 -26.93
C THR A 115 6.50 2.51 -27.83
N SER A 116 5.67 3.40 -28.40
CA SER A 116 6.12 4.47 -29.30
C SER A 116 5.28 5.73 -29.11
N GLY A 117 5.84 6.89 -29.46
CA GLY A 117 5.20 8.18 -29.29
C GLY A 117 5.21 8.68 -27.84
N MET A 118 4.65 9.87 -27.64
CA MET A 118 4.56 10.50 -26.34
C MET A 118 3.76 9.63 -25.35
N ARG A 119 4.39 9.31 -24.22
CA ARG A 119 3.88 8.35 -23.22
C ARG A 119 4.31 8.72 -21.80
N LEU A 120 3.53 8.30 -20.83
CA LEU A 120 3.86 8.40 -19.41
C LEU A 120 4.80 7.24 -19.06
N ILE A 121 6.08 7.55 -18.82
CA ILE A 121 7.09 6.59 -18.38
C ILE A 121 7.16 6.60 -16.86
N LYS A 122 7.04 5.42 -16.25
CA LYS A 122 7.08 5.22 -14.79
C LYS A 122 7.62 3.85 -14.40
N GLN A 123 8.04 3.70 -13.14
CA GLN A 123 8.50 2.41 -12.64
C GLN A 123 7.36 1.39 -12.55
N ILE A 124 7.68 0.13 -12.85
CA ILE A 124 6.76 -1.00 -12.76
C ILE A 124 6.33 -1.26 -11.31
N SER A 125 7.20 -0.99 -10.33
CA SER A 125 6.95 -1.24 -8.91
C SER A 125 7.36 -0.08 -8.03
N GLY A 126 6.63 0.17 -6.93
CA GLY A 126 6.91 1.25 -5.97
C GLY A 126 5.87 2.37 -5.98
N VAL A 127 6.01 3.31 -5.03
CA VAL A 127 5.15 4.48 -4.86
C VAL A 127 5.82 5.66 -5.57
N ASP A 128 5.39 5.96 -6.79
CA ASP A 128 6.03 6.99 -7.62
C ASP A 128 5.06 8.12 -7.90
N GLY A 129 5.08 9.15 -7.06
CA GLY A 129 4.71 10.50 -7.47
C GLY A 129 5.85 11.22 -8.18
N GLU A 130 7.11 10.89 -7.84
CA GLU A 130 8.29 11.68 -8.21
C GLU A 130 9.07 11.16 -9.42
N ASN A 131 8.95 9.88 -9.78
CA ASN A 131 9.69 9.25 -10.90
C ASN A 131 8.80 8.98 -12.13
N MET A 132 7.93 9.93 -12.47
CA MET A 132 7.08 9.84 -13.66
C MET A 132 7.41 10.96 -14.62
N ARG A 133 7.50 10.65 -15.91
CA ARG A 133 7.76 11.66 -16.95
C ARG A 133 6.94 11.40 -18.20
N LEU A 134 6.56 12.49 -18.85
CA LEU A 134 5.91 12.45 -20.16
C LEU A 134 7.00 12.66 -21.22
N ALA A 135 7.31 11.62 -21.99
CA ALA A 135 8.40 11.65 -22.96
C ALA A 135 8.16 10.68 -24.13
N ASP A 136 8.86 10.89 -25.24
CA ASP A 136 8.96 9.92 -26.35
C ASP A 136 10.37 9.34 -26.36
N GLU A 137 10.67 8.53 -25.36
CA GLU A 137 11.96 7.87 -25.19
C GLU A 137 11.79 6.44 -24.68
N GLU A 138 12.81 5.61 -24.88
CA GLU A 138 12.80 4.23 -24.39
C GLU A 138 12.79 4.18 -22.85
N PRO A 139 11.85 3.43 -22.23
CA PRO A 139 11.84 3.22 -20.79
C PRO A 139 13.16 2.58 -20.31
N GLN A 140 13.64 3.00 -19.14
CA GLN A 140 14.79 2.39 -18.52
C GLN A 140 14.45 1.01 -17.94
N LYS A 141 15.47 0.27 -17.50
CA LYS A 141 15.27 -1.03 -16.84
C LYS A 141 14.38 -0.86 -15.61
N GLY A 142 13.24 -1.56 -15.60
CA GLY A 142 12.26 -1.50 -14.51
C GLY A 142 11.17 -0.44 -14.72
N GLU A 143 11.19 0.28 -15.83
CA GLU A 143 10.14 1.21 -16.25
C GLU A 143 9.26 0.60 -17.36
N PHE A 144 8.12 1.22 -17.61
CA PHE A 144 7.28 0.97 -18.78
C PHE A 144 6.58 2.24 -19.23
N GLY A 145 6.20 2.30 -20.51
CA GLY A 145 5.44 3.39 -21.09
C GLY A 145 3.95 3.11 -21.06
N GLN A 146 3.15 4.06 -20.60
CA GLN A 146 1.70 3.96 -20.56
C GLN A 146 1.07 5.16 -21.26
N GLU A 147 -0.11 4.98 -21.86
CA GLU A 147 -0.83 6.11 -22.45
C GLU A 147 -1.12 7.18 -21.38
N PHE A 148 -0.99 8.45 -21.77
CA PHE A 148 -1.27 9.56 -20.89
C PHE A 148 -2.76 9.93 -20.99
N ILE A 149 -3.47 9.84 -19.86
CA ILE A 149 -4.89 10.18 -19.79
C ILE A 149 -5.03 11.66 -19.45
N VAL A 150 -5.64 12.41 -20.37
CA VAL A 150 -6.01 13.81 -20.13
C VAL A 150 -7.40 13.84 -19.51
N GLY A 151 -7.48 14.30 -18.26
CA GLY A 151 -8.74 14.38 -17.53
C GLY A 151 -8.55 14.77 -16.07
N GLU A 152 -9.64 14.69 -15.32
CA GLU A 152 -9.64 14.89 -13.88
C GLU A 152 -9.04 13.67 -13.16
N ASN A 153 -8.14 13.91 -12.21
CA ASN A 153 -7.58 12.85 -11.37
C ASN A 153 -8.45 12.67 -10.13
N LEU A 154 -9.01 11.47 -9.96
CA LEU A 154 -9.87 11.11 -8.83
C LEU A 154 -9.25 9.95 -8.06
N SER A 155 -9.43 9.96 -6.73
CA SER A 155 -9.15 8.81 -5.86
C SER A 155 -10.44 8.36 -5.18
N VAL A 156 -10.64 7.05 -5.06
CA VAL A 156 -11.83 6.45 -4.45
C VAL A 156 -11.41 5.60 -3.26
N SER A 157 -11.90 5.93 -2.08
CA SER A 157 -11.70 5.11 -0.88
C SER A 157 -12.75 4.01 -0.81
N LEU A 158 -12.31 2.75 -0.78
CA LEU A 158 -13.18 1.58 -0.68
C LEU A 158 -12.89 0.84 0.63
N VAL A 159 -13.94 0.54 1.39
CA VAL A 159 -13.87 -0.32 2.57
C VAL A 159 -14.58 -1.62 2.24
N GLY A 160 -13.79 -2.67 1.98
CA GLY A 160 -14.32 -4.00 1.72
C GLY A 160 -14.78 -4.68 3.01
N SER A 161 -15.98 -5.25 3.01
CA SER A 161 -16.54 -5.99 4.15
C SER A 161 -16.27 -7.50 4.11
N ARG A 162 -15.65 -8.01 3.03
CA ARG A 162 -15.52 -9.44 2.78
C ARG A 162 -14.06 -9.90 2.79
N ILE A 163 -13.74 -10.79 3.72
CA ILE A 163 -12.55 -11.64 3.65
C ILE A 163 -12.77 -12.57 2.45
N THR A 164 -12.02 -12.39 1.36
CA THR A 164 -11.93 -13.39 0.28
C THR A 164 -10.95 -14.46 0.71
N GLY A 165 -11.42 -15.36 1.57
CA GLY A 165 -10.86 -16.71 1.72
C GLY A 165 -11.98 -17.65 1.33
N GLU A 166 -11.72 -18.60 0.44
CA GLU A 166 -12.66 -19.69 0.22
C GLU A 166 -12.94 -20.34 1.58
N VAL A 167 -14.18 -20.25 2.03
CA VAL A 167 -14.73 -21.18 2.99
C VAL A 167 -14.86 -22.50 2.24
N CYS A 168 -13.82 -23.33 2.33
CA CYS A 168 -13.88 -24.76 2.12
C CYS A 168 -13.85 -25.44 3.49
#